data_AF-A0A9P9XE54-F1
#
_entry.id   AF-A0A9P9XE54-F1
#
_cell.length_a   1.000
_cell.length_b   1.000
_cell.length_c   1.000
_cell.angle_alpha   90.00
_cell.angle_beta   90.00
_cell.angle_gamma   90.00
#
_symmetry.space_group_name_H-M   'P 1'
#
loop_
_entity.id
_entity.type
_entity.pdbx_description
1 polymer ?
#
loop_
_entity_poly.entity_id
_entity_poly.type
_entity_poly.pdbx_seq_one_letter_code
_entity_poly.pdbx_strand_id
1 'polypeptide(L)'
;MSKQLLDRLAGRRTHRKSRNGCSGCKKRHIKCDETRPECRNCIMAERVCSYLKTEPNDSSSAGSSTAAIVCTGIATPRGISADRCLAIPKDPGEVYSRTGQTFTASHMAFLHYAQSNMSEFMALTGNIRPLIDTAIEHSLTAPYLLDQLLGLSSLHLSTQNGPKASTYFHQATELQTRALGFFNQTKEHISDTTYIPTFVFASLLGIHVLYETLQWHCGSLADFIDAFVNYSRLHRGVRSVTGKYWEEILQSDLKPLLFIVDVMNKEPVKTPGPETKQLKEFLASVPTPSASTNVCITALEKLQWVVDLAGGQPSKFEVGVHAVMAWPLCIPDEYIEALHQHQPEAFVVLAYYAAMIHRYRRFWAFGGSGAPIVHLISNSVGSFWLGHYRF
;
A
#
# COMPACT_ATOMS: atom_id res chain seq x y z
N MET A 1 -63.98 21.25 32.43
CA MET A 1 -62.73 21.37 33.22
C MET A 1 -61.56 21.09 32.29
N SER A 2 -60.59 22.00 32.19
CA SER A 2 -59.69 22.10 31.03
C SER A 2 -58.62 20.99 30.98
N LYS A 3 -58.27 20.62 29.75
CA LYS A 3 -57.20 19.68 29.36
C LYS A 3 -55.84 19.98 30.05
N GLN A 4 -55.66 21.20 30.55
CA GLN A 4 -54.45 21.67 31.22
C GLN A 4 -54.25 21.10 32.64
N LEU A 5 -55.27 20.49 33.27
CA LEU A 5 -55.09 19.85 34.59
C LEU A 5 -54.66 18.38 34.48
N LEU A 6 -54.99 17.68 33.38
CA LEU A 6 -54.60 16.28 33.15
C LEU A 6 -53.12 16.13 32.76
N ASP A 7 -52.54 17.13 32.10
CA ASP A 7 -51.10 17.12 31.74
C ASP A 7 -50.17 17.36 32.95
N ARG A 8 -50.69 17.84 34.09
CA ARG A 8 -49.89 18.04 35.32
C ARG A 8 -49.75 16.78 36.17
N LEU A 9 -50.45 15.69 35.86
CA LEU A 9 -50.44 14.44 36.63
C LEU A 9 -49.82 13.24 35.88
N ALA A 10 -49.36 13.43 34.64
CA ALA A 10 -48.60 12.40 33.93
C ALA A 10 -47.15 12.39 34.43
N GLY A 11 -46.88 11.53 35.41
CA GLY A 11 -45.53 11.25 35.91
C GLY A 11 -44.53 11.02 34.77
N ARG A 12 -43.35 11.64 34.92
CA ARG A 12 -42.24 11.59 33.96
C ARG A 12 -41.93 10.14 33.60
N ARG A 13 -42.23 9.71 32.36
CA ARG A 13 -41.87 8.37 31.87
C ARG A 13 -40.37 8.17 31.99
N THR A 14 -39.96 7.23 32.83
CA THR A 14 -38.56 6.85 33.02
C THR A 14 -38.07 6.12 31.77
N HIS A 15 -37.29 6.81 30.95
CA HIS A 15 -36.64 6.20 29.80
C HIS A 15 -35.44 5.35 30.24
N ARG A 16 -35.29 4.17 29.63
CA ARG A 16 -34.11 3.32 29.78
C ARG A 16 -32.88 4.09 29.31
N LYS A 17 -31.93 4.34 30.23
CA LYS A 17 -30.71 5.12 29.95
C LYS A 17 -29.90 4.42 28.86
N SER A 18 -29.57 5.14 27.80
CA SER A 18 -28.60 4.66 26.79
C SER A 18 -27.24 4.49 27.46
N ARG A 19 -26.62 3.31 27.35
CA ARG A 19 -25.31 3.02 27.96
C ARG A 19 -24.22 3.87 27.30
N ASN A 20 -24.31 4.06 25.99
CA ASN A 20 -23.25 4.70 25.21
C ASN A 20 -23.51 6.17 24.86
N GLY A 21 -24.64 6.75 25.27
CA GLY A 21 -25.04 8.12 24.87
C GLY A 21 -24.02 9.21 25.20
N CYS A 22 -24.01 10.27 24.36
CA CYS A 22 -23.12 11.42 24.52
C CYS A 22 -23.32 12.15 25.86
N SER A 23 -22.29 12.88 26.31
CA SER A 23 -22.32 13.54 27.62
C SER A 23 -23.39 14.64 27.69
N GLY A 24 -23.66 15.34 26.58
CA GLY A 24 -24.70 16.36 26.49
C GLY A 24 -26.12 15.81 26.73
N CYS A 25 -26.45 14.68 26.10
CA CYS A 25 -27.74 14.01 26.31
C CYS A 25 -27.86 13.42 27.71
N LYS A 26 -26.77 12.87 28.27
CA LYS A 26 -26.71 12.37 29.65
C LYS A 26 -26.97 13.49 30.67
N LYS A 27 -26.32 14.64 30.54
CA LYS A 27 -26.54 15.83 31.39
C LYS A 27 -27.98 16.35 31.30
N ARG A 28 -28.61 16.25 30.14
CA ARG A 28 -30.00 16.66 29.92
C ARG A 28 -31.04 15.63 30.36
N HIS A 29 -30.62 14.45 30.82
CA HIS A 29 -31.50 13.35 31.19
C HIS A 29 -32.48 12.94 30.06
N ILE A 30 -32.04 13.03 28.80
CA ILE A 30 -32.80 12.61 27.61
C ILE A 30 -32.13 11.40 26.93
N LYS A 31 -32.90 10.62 26.16
CA LYS A 31 -32.37 9.48 25.40
C LYS A 31 -31.47 9.99 24.27
N CYS A 32 -30.24 9.48 24.19
CA CYS A 32 -29.36 9.70 23.05
C CYS A 32 -29.69 8.68 21.95
N ASP A 33 -29.70 9.13 20.70
CA ASP A 33 -29.86 8.29 19.51
C ASP A 33 -28.54 7.65 19.04
N GLU A 34 -27.43 7.95 19.70
CA GLU A 34 -26.09 7.35 19.49
C GLU A 34 -25.50 7.52 18.09
N THR A 35 -26.11 8.33 17.23
CA THR A 35 -25.58 8.66 15.89
C THR A 35 -24.24 9.39 15.99
N ARG A 36 -23.34 9.11 15.03
CA ARG A 36 -21.99 9.66 14.89
C ARG A 36 -21.91 10.37 13.53
N PRO A 37 -21.13 11.45 13.36
CA PRO A 37 -20.17 12.04 14.31
C PRO A 37 -20.80 12.86 15.45
N GLU A 38 -22.06 13.28 15.31
CA GLU A 38 -22.84 13.94 16.36
C GLU A 38 -24.23 13.33 16.48
N CYS A 39 -24.81 13.37 17.67
CA CYS A 39 -26.16 12.86 17.89
C CYS A 39 -27.23 13.88 17.47
N ARG A 40 -28.38 13.44 16.94
CA ARG A 40 -29.43 14.34 16.41
C ARG A 40 -29.96 15.32 17.47
N ASN A 41 -30.02 14.90 18.73
CA ASN A 41 -30.46 15.76 19.83
C ASN A 41 -29.47 16.88 20.21
N CYS A 42 -28.18 16.72 19.90
CA CYS A 42 -27.17 17.77 20.05
C CYS A 42 -27.20 18.72 18.85
N ILE A 43 -27.37 18.19 17.63
CA ILE A 43 -27.51 18.97 16.39
C ILE A 43 -28.74 19.90 16.48
N MET A 44 -29.93 19.36 16.80
CA MET A 44 -31.16 20.16 16.90
C MET A 44 -31.15 21.17 18.05
N ALA A 45 -30.27 20.98 19.04
CA ALA A 45 -30.12 21.91 20.15
C ALA A 45 -28.94 22.87 19.96
N GLU A 46 -28.23 22.79 18.82
CA GLU A 46 -27.05 23.58 18.48
C GLU A 46 -25.99 23.55 19.58
N ARG A 47 -25.69 22.35 20.12
CA ARG A 47 -24.70 22.15 21.17
C ARG A 47 -23.61 21.21 20.73
N VAL A 48 -22.39 21.51 21.17
CA VAL A 48 -21.20 20.65 20.98
C VAL A 48 -21.48 19.25 21.51
N CYS A 49 -21.56 18.28 20.60
CA CYS A 49 -21.70 16.88 20.97
C CYS A 49 -20.36 16.33 21.43
N SER A 50 -20.32 15.57 22.53
CA SER A 50 -19.07 14.92 22.99
C SER A 50 -18.58 13.79 22.07
N TYR A 51 -19.32 13.51 21.00
CA TYR A 51 -18.86 12.62 19.94
C TYR A 51 -18.03 13.34 18.89
N LEU A 52 -18.15 14.66 18.82
CA LEU A 52 -17.31 15.51 18.00
C LEU A 52 -15.93 15.59 18.67
N LYS A 53 -14.90 15.01 18.05
CA LYS A 53 -13.52 15.26 18.44
C LYS A 53 -13.08 16.56 17.78
N THR A 54 -12.91 17.61 18.58
CA THR A 54 -12.30 18.87 18.14
C THR A 54 -10.95 19.00 18.84
N GLU A 55 -9.88 19.13 18.07
CA GLU A 55 -8.58 19.62 18.57
C GLU A 55 -8.80 20.96 19.29
N PRO A 56 -8.25 21.18 20.49
CA PRO A 56 -8.59 22.35 21.30
C PRO A 56 -7.96 23.61 20.70
N ASN A 57 -8.83 24.53 20.27
CA ASN A 57 -8.48 25.89 19.85
C ASN A 57 -8.79 26.82 21.04
N ASP A 58 -7.77 27.15 21.85
CA ASP A 58 -7.91 28.09 22.96
C ASP A 58 -7.92 29.53 22.44
N SER A 59 -9.07 30.17 22.57
CA SER A 59 -9.25 31.61 22.43
C SER A 59 -8.97 32.29 23.78
N SER A 60 -7.98 33.18 23.82
CA SER A 60 -7.79 34.17 24.87
C SER A 60 -7.07 35.39 24.32
N SER A 61 -7.76 36.51 24.37
CA SER A 61 -7.36 37.86 23.98
C SER A 61 -6.34 38.49 24.93
N ALA A 62 -5.25 39.06 24.39
CA ALA A 62 -4.66 40.32 24.84
C ALA A 62 -3.68 40.81 23.76
N GLY A 63 -3.89 42.03 23.27
CA GLY A 63 -3.14 42.61 22.15
C GLY A 63 -1.77 43.15 22.54
N SER A 64 -0.88 43.21 21.55
CA SER A 64 -0.14 44.43 21.23
C SER A 64 0.49 44.29 19.85
N SER A 65 0.31 45.33 19.04
CA SER A 65 0.84 45.47 17.69
C SER A 65 2.37 45.59 17.70
N THR A 66 3.04 44.95 16.74
CA THR A 66 4.01 45.60 15.82
C THR A 66 4.42 44.62 14.73
N ALA A 67 4.45 45.12 13.50
CA ALA A 67 4.74 44.40 12.28
C ALA A 67 6.25 44.24 12.04
N ALA A 68 6.68 43.10 11.47
CA ALA A 68 7.33 43.03 10.15
C ALA A 68 8.09 41.69 9.91
N ILE A 69 7.70 41.00 8.84
CA ILE A 69 8.50 40.40 7.75
C ILE A 69 9.53 39.28 8.07
N VAL A 70 9.13 38.06 7.67
CA VAL A 70 9.78 37.00 6.84
C VAL A 70 11.31 36.73 6.96
N CYS A 71 11.68 35.52 7.40
CA CYS A 71 12.39 34.46 6.63
C CYS A 71 13.13 33.44 7.53
N THR A 72 12.89 32.15 7.23
CA THR A 72 13.82 31.00 7.22
C THR A 72 14.67 30.64 8.45
N GLY A 73 14.59 29.37 8.86
CA GLY A 73 15.75 28.62 9.36
C GLY A 73 15.59 27.95 10.73
N ILE A 74 15.45 26.61 10.71
CA ILE A 74 16.03 25.59 11.59
C ILE A 74 16.49 26.05 12.99
N ALA A 75 15.87 25.51 14.06
CA ALA A 75 16.54 24.81 15.16
C ALA A 75 15.56 24.37 16.27
N THR A 76 15.85 23.20 16.83
CA THR A 76 15.29 22.60 18.07
C THR A 76 15.18 23.55 19.26
N PRO A 77 14.39 23.18 20.29
CA PRO A 77 14.96 23.22 21.64
C PRO A 77 14.64 21.99 22.52
N ARG A 78 15.69 21.59 23.26
CA ARG A 78 15.63 20.88 24.55
C ARG A 78 14.96 21.76 25.62
N GLY A 79 14.30 21.15 26.62
CA GLY A 79 14.13 21.79 27.94
C GLY A 79 12.92 21.38 28.80
N ILE A 80 13.00 20.22 29.46
CA ILE A 80 12.65 19.91 30.87
C ILE A 80 11.31 20.41 31.46
N SER A 81 10.43 19.46 31.80
CA SER A 81 9.97 19.26 33.20
C SER A 81 9.47 17.84 33.40
N ALA A 82 10.36 17.01 33.93
CA ALA A 82 10.06 15.70 34.46
C ALA A 82 9.47 15.89 35.85
N ASP A 83 8.17 15.65 35.98
CA ASP A 83 7.59 15.35 37.29
C ASP A 83 6.42 14.37 37.13
N ARG A 84 6.79 13.10 36.99
CA ARG A 84 5.99 11.97 37.47
C ARG A 84 6.88 10.72 37.54
N CYS A 85 7.55 10.56 38.67
CA CYS A 85 7.95 9.25 39.15
C CYS A 85 6.70 8.35 39.17
N LEU A 86 6.64 7.37 38.28
CA LEU A 86 5.84 6.17 38.45
C LEU A 86 6.76 4.97 38.33
N ALA A 87 6.60 4.10 39.31
CA ALA A 87 7.52 3.06 39.74
C ALA A 87 7.94 2.10 38.61
N ILE A 88 9.19 1.65 38.69
CA ILE A 88 9.73 0.49 37.98
C ILE A 88 9.04 -0.76 38.54
N PRO A 89 8.34 -1.57 37.72
CA PRO A 89 8.00 -2.92 38.12
C PRO A 89 9.25 -3.80 37.97
N LYS A 90 9.67 -4.39 39.10
CA LYS A 90 10.64 -5.49 39.13
C LYS A 90 9.89 -6.77 38.74
N ASP A 91 9.70 -7.02 37.45
CA ASP A 91 9.30 -8.34 36.98
C ASP A 91 9.85 -8.61 35.56
N PRO A 92 10.62 -9.68 35.31
CA PRO A 92 11.12 -10.02 33.97
C PRO A 92 10.00 -10.33 32.94
N GLY A 93 8.74 -10.45 33.38
CA GLY A 93 7.59 -10.78 32.54
C GLY A 93 6.99 -9.64 31.70
N GLU A 94 7.27 -8.37 32.00
CA GLU A 94 6.61 -7.23 31.31
C GLU A 94 7.24 -6.82 29.98
N VAL A 95 8.39 -7.38 29.60
CA VAL A 95 9.06 -7.08 28.32
C VAL A 95 8.30 -7.66 27.12
N TYR A 96 7.45 -8.67 27.32
CA TYR A 96 6.70 -9.35 26.27
C TYR A 96 5.51 -8.55 25.69
N SER A 97 5.12 -7.42 26.30
CA SER A 97 3.98 -6.58 25.85
C SER A 97 4.36 -5.46 24.86
N ARG A 98 5.59 -5.39 24.34
CA ARG A 98 6.07 -4.20 23.62
C ARG A 98 5.52 -3.96 22.22
N THR A 99 4.87 -4.93 21.56
CA THR A 99 4.27 -4.70 20.23
C THR A 99 2.77 -4.47 20.25
N GLY A 100 2.05 -4.89 21.30
CA GLY A 100 0.58 -4.80 21.33
C GLY A 100 -0.15 -5.55 20.20
N GLN A 101 0.55 -6.43 19.47
CA GLN A 101 -0.05 -7.23 18.40
C GLN A 101 -0.95 -8.31 18.98
N THR A 102 -2.22 -8.32 18.56
CA THR A 102 -3.14 -9.40 18.84
C THR A 102 -3.37 -10.23 17.58
N PHE A 103 -3.18 -11.54 17.71
CA PHE A 103 -3.51 -12.53 16.69
C PHE A 103 -4.70 -13.36 17.15
N THR A 104 -5.48 -13.85 16.19
CA THR A 104 -6.76 -14.55 16.39
C THR A 104 -6.71 -15.89 15.67
N ALA A 105 -7.71 -16.75 15.88
CA ALA A 105 -7.82 -18.01 15.15
C ALA A 105 -7.84 -17.80 13.62
N SER A 106 -8.44 -16.71 13.11
CA SER A 106 -8.40 -16.37 11.69
C SER A 106 -6.96 -16.14 11.20
N HIS A 107 -6.12 -15.50 12.01
CA HIS A 107 -4.71 -15.30 11.68
C HIS A 107 -3.94 -16.63 11.62
N MET A 108 -4.23 -17.58 12.50
CA MET A 108 -3.65 -18.93 12.42
C MET A 108 -4.07 -19.65 11.13
N ALA A 109 -5.33 -19.48 10.71
CA ALA A 109 -5.81 -20.02 9.43
C ALA A 109 -5.10 -19.37 8.23
N PHE A 110 -4.84 -18.06 8.26
CA PHE A 110 -4.06 -17.37 7.22
C PHE A 110 -2.61 -17.85 7.17
N LEU A 111 -1.97 -18.08 8.32
CA LEU A 111 -0.62 -18.63 8.37
C LEU A 111 -0.57 -20.04 7.76
N HIS A 112 -1.49 -20.92 8.15
CA HIS A 112 -1.62 -22.25 7.58
C HIS A 112 -1.89 -22.20 6.07
N TYR A 113 -2.72 -21.25 5.63
CA TYR A 113 -2.99 -21.03 4.21
C TYR A 113 -1.72 -20.62 3.45
N ALA A 114 -0.91 -19.72 4.01
CA ALA A 114 0.40 -19.36 3.44
C ALA A 114 1.31 -20.59 3.32
N GLN A 115 1.43 -21.38 4.39
CA GLN A 115 2.24 -22.61 4.41
C GLN A 115 1.85 -23.60 3.32
N SER A 116 0.55 -23.69 3.01
CA SER A 116 0.01 -24.68 2.08
C SER A 116 -0.05 -24.19 0.63
N ASN A 117 -0.25 -22.88 0.39
CA ASN A 117 -0.64 -22.37 -0.93
C ASN A 117 0.25 -21.23 -1.45
N MET A 118 1.16 -20.68 -0.64
CA MET A 118 1.93 -19.49 -1.03
C MET A 118 2.82 -19.72 -2.25
N SER A 119 3.34 -20.93 -2.46
CA SER A 119 4.10 -21.24 -3.68
C SER A 119 3.27 -21.03 -4.94
N GLU A 120 2.02 -21.48 -4.92
CA GLU A 120 1.12 -21.39 -6.06
C GLU A 120 0.62 -19.95 -6.26
N PHE A 121 0.06 -19.32 -5.22
CA PHE A 121 -0.52 -17.99 -5.39
C PHE A 121 0.52 -16.89 -5.58
N MET A 122 1.79 -17.11 -5.21
CA MET A 122 2.88 -16.17 -5.50
C MET A 122 3.62 -16.49 -6.80
N ALA A 123 3.20 -17.54 -7.53
CA ALA A 123 3.90 -18.05 -8.71
C ALA A 123 5.40 -18.25 -8.44
N LEU A 124 5.73 -18.87 -7.30
CA LEU A 124 7.10 -19.16 -6.87
C LEU A 124 7.47 -20.59 -7.22
N THR A 125 8.75 -20.79 -7.57
CA THR A 125 9.32 -22.12 -7.77
C THR A 125 10.30 -22.46 -6.64
N GLY A 126 10.42 -23.74 -6.32
CA GLY A 126 11.35 -24.24 -5.29
C GLY A 126 10.78 -24.19 -3.86
N ASN A 127 11.68 -24.26 -2.88
CA ASN A 127 11.32 -24.32 -1.47
C ASN A 127 10.98 -22.93 -0.92
N ILE A 128 9.70 -22.64 -0.71
CA ILE A 128 9.22 -21.36 -0.15
C ILE A 128 9.29 -21.27 1.38
N ARG A 129 9.59 -22.37 2.08
CA ARG A 129 9.59 -22.44 3.53
C ARG A 129 10.44 -21.36 4.21
N PRO A 130 11.64 -20.99 3.72
CA PRO A 130 12.43 -19.90 4.31
C PRO A 130 11.70 -18.57 4.41
N LEU A 131 10.76 -18.26 3.49
CA LEU A 131 9.97 -17.03 3.54
C LEU A 131 9.03 -16.99 4.75
N ILE A 132 8.41 -18.13 5.04
CA ILE A 132 7.45 -18.27 6.13
C ILE A 132 8.19 -18.40 7.45
N ASP A 133 9.26 -19.19 7.49
CA ASP A 133 10.11 -19.37 8.68
C ASP A 133 10.72 -18.02 9.09
N THR A 134 11.20 -17.20 8.14
CA THR A 134 11.66 -15.83 8.42
C THR A 134 10.58 -14.99 9.12
N ALA A 135 9.32 -15.05 8.66
CA ALA A 135 8.23 -14.28 9.26
C ALA A 135 7.90 -14.72 10.69
N ILE A 136 8.03 -16.03 10.99
CA ILE A 136 7.76 -16.60 12.31
C ILE A 136 8.94 -16.32 13.26
N GLU A 137 10.16 -16.62 12.83
CA GLU A 137 11.38 -16.48 13.63
C GLU A 137 11.65 -15.02 14.01
N HIS A 138 11.37 -14.09 13.09
CA HIS A 138 11.53 -12.66 13.34
C HIS A 138 10.24 -11.98 13.82
N SER A 139 9.22 -12.72 14.25
CA SER A 139 7.94 -12.13 14.69
C SER A 139 8.08 -11.12 15.85
N LEU A 140 9.13 -11.24 16.67
CA LEU A 140 9.42 -10.31 17.77
C LEU A 140 10.34 -9.16 17.37
N THR A 141 11.26 -9.37 16.42
CA THR A 141 12.29 -8.39 16.02
C THR A 141 11.89 -7.58 14.79
N ALA A 142 11.06 -8.14 13.93
CA ALA A 142 10.47 -7.54 12.74
C ALA A 142 8.95 -7.82 12.68
N PRO A 143 8.16 -7.31 13.66
CA PRO A 143 6.75 -7.65 13.82
C PRO A 143 5.87 -7.31 12.62
N TYR A 144 6.29 -6.36 11.78
CA TYR A 144 5.61 -5.96 10.54
C TYR A 144 5.57 -7.08 9.50
N LEU A 145 6.55 -8.00 9.49
CA LEU A 145 6.63 -9.02 8.45
C LEU A 145 5.51 -10.06 8.60
N LEU A 146 5.27 -10.54 9.82
CA LEU A 146 4.20 -11.51 10.06
C LEU A 146 2.83 -10.91 9.70
N ASP A 147 2.59 -9.65 10.07
CA ASP A 147 1.36 -8.96 9.69
C ASP A 147 1.19 -8.89 8.16
N GLN A 148 2.25 -8.56 7.42
CA GLN A 148 2.19 -8.49 5.96
C GLN A 148 1.96 -9.86 5.32
N LEU A 149 2.59 -10.93 5.83
CA LEU A 149 2.39 -12.30 5.36
C LEU A 149 0.92 -12.73 5.52
N LEU A 150 0.35 -12.47 6.70
CA LEU A 150 -1.04 -12.77 7.00
C LEU A 150 -1.99 -11.90 6.17
N GLY A 151 -1.66 -10.62 6.02
CA GLY A 151 -2.42 -9.66 5.21
C GLY A 151 -2.49 -10.08 3.75
N LEU A 152 -1.37 -10.51 3.16
CA LEU A 152 -1.33 -11.01 1.78
C LEU A 152 -2.11 -12.31 1.61
N SER A 153 -2.06 -13.20 2.60
CA SER A 153 -2.85 -14.45 2.60
C SER A 153 -4.35 -14.17 2.65
N SER A 154 -4.77 -13.24 3.51
CA SER A 154 -6.15 -12.77 3.60
C SER A 154 -6.59 -12.08 2.30
N LEU A 155 -5.72 -11.27 1.70
CA LEU A 155 -5.98 -10.61 0.43
C LEU A 155 -6.22 -11.63 -0.68
N HIS A 156 -5.34 -12.63 -0.82
CA HIS A 156 -5.53 -13.68 -1.82
C HIS A 156 -6.85 -14.44 -1.61
N LEU A 157 -7.16 -14.82 -0.38
CA LEU A 157 -8.45 -15.48 -0.05
C LEU A 157 -9.66 -14.62 -0.40
N SER A 158 -9.55 -13.29 -0.32
CA SER A 158 -10.63 -12.39 -0.73
C SER A 158 -10.94 -12.46 -2.23
N THR A 159 -9.94 -12.78 -3.06
CA THR A 159 -10.06 -12.88 -4.51
C THR A 159 -10.71 -14.18 -4.99
N GLN A 160 -10.83 -15.18 -4.11
CA GLN A 160 -11.40 -16.49 -4.43
C GLN A 160 -12.95 -16.48 -4.50
N ASN A 161 -13.58 -15.30 -4.47
CA ASN A 161 -15.03 -15.08 -4.64
C ASN A 161 -15.93 -15.91 -3.71
N GLY A 162 -15.49 -16.13 -2.47
CA GLY A 162 -16.28 -16.79 -1.42
C GLY A 162 -17.17 -15.84 -0.62
N PRO A 163 -18.12 -16.35 0.20
CA PRO A 163 -19.03 -15.54 1.01
C PRO A 163 -18.31 -14.64 2.04
N LYS A 164 -17.03 -14.91 2.33
CA LYS A 164 -16.19 -14.14 3.25
C LYS A 164 -15.25 -13.15 2.55
N ALA A 165 -15.37 -12.97 1.24
CA ALA A 165 -14.46 -12.13 0.45
C ALA A 165 -14.27 -10.74 1.05
N SER A 166 -15.37 -10.02 1.34
CA SER A 166 -15.31 -8.69 1.95
C SER A 166 -14.66 -8.69 3.34
N THR A 167 -14.91 -9.72 4.16
CA THR A 167 -14.28 -9.86 5.47
C THR A 167 -12.77 -10.08 5.34
N TYR A 168 -12.34 -10.96 4.44
CA TYR A 168 -10.92 -11.20 4.20
C TYR A 168 -10.20 -9.97 3.62
N PHE A 169 -10.87 -9.22 2.75
CA PHE A 169 -10.34 -7.96 2.25
C PHE A 169 -10.13 -6.95 3.39
N HIS A 170 -11.13 -6.76 4.26
CA HIS A 170 -11.00 -5.88 5.43
C HIS A 170 -9.83 -6.29 6.35
N GLN A 171 -9.72 -7.59 6.65
CA GLN A 171 -8.62 -8.11 7.47
C GLN A 171 -7.26 -7.90 6.80
N ALA A 172 -7.17 -8.00 5.47
CA ALA A 172 -5.95 -7.73 4.73
C ALA A 172 -5.51 -6.27 4.90
N THR A 173 -6.44 -5.31 4.76
CA THR A 173 -6.19 -3.88 4.95
C THR A 173 -5.77 -3.56 6.39
N GLU A 174 -6.45 -4.14 7.40
CA GLU A 174 -6.09 -3.95 8.81
C GLU A 174 -4.66 -4.43 9.10
N LEU A 175 -4.32 -5.62 8.62
CA LEU A 175 -3.00 -6.22 8.80
C LEU A 175 -1.90 -5.42 8.09
N GLN A 176 -2.12 -5.03 6.83
CA GLN A 176 -1.17 -4.21 6.08
C GLN A 176 -0.97 -2.83 6.72
N THR A 177 -2.05 -2.19 7.19
CA THR A 177 -1.98 -0.90 7.89
C THR A 177 -1.15 -1.02 9.17
N ARG A 178 -1.38 -2.08 9.96
CA ARG A 178 -0.61 -2.36 11.17
C ARG A 178 0.86 -2.65 10.86
N ALA A 179 1.14 -3.45 9.82
CA ALA A 179 2.48 -3.75 9.35
C ALA A 179 3.26 -2.49 8.96
N LEU A 180 2.65 -1.61 8.15
CA LEU A 180 3.22 -0.31 7.77
C LEU A 180 3.46 0.59 8.99
N GLY A 181 2.57 0.55 9.98
CA GLY A 181 2.75 1.25 11.25
C GLY A 181 4.03 0.84 11.97
N PHE A 182 4.26 -0.47 12.14
CA PHE A 182 5.49 -0.98 12.77
C PHE A 182 6.74 -0.75 11.92
N PHE A 183 6.65 -0.95 10.61
CA PHE A 183 7.78 -0.71 9.71
C PHE A 183 8.23 0.75 9.76
N ASN A 184 7.30 1.71 9.72
CA ASN A 184 7.65 3.13 9.77
C ASN A 184 8.33 3.56 11.08
N GLN A 185 8.10 2.84 12.18
CA GLN A 185 8.76 3.09 13.46
C GLN A 185 10.19 2.52 13.53
N THR A 186 10.53 1.57 12.65
CA THR A 186 11.76 0.78 12.74
C THR A 186 12.68 0.92 11.52
N LYS A 187 12.19 1.50 10.41
CA LYS A 187 12.90 1.62 9.13
C LYS A 187 14.25 2.34 9.19
N GLU A 188 14.48 3.21 10.18
CA GLU A 188 15.77 3.90 10.37
C GLU A 188 16.84 3.01 11.01
N HIS A 189 16.46 1.82 11.52
CA HIS A 189 17.30 0.94 12.32
C HIS A 189 17.45 -0.47 11.72
N ILE A 190 17.58 -0.57 10.39
CA ILE A 190 17.87 -1.87 9.76
C ILE A 190 19.30 -2.32 10.09
N SER A 191 19.40 -3.50 10.70
CA SER A 191 20.62 -4.14 11.20
C SER A 191 20.91 -5.45 10.47
N ASP A 192 22.06 -6.05 10.77
CA ASP A 192 22.48 -7.39 10.32
C ASP A 192 21.49 -8.49 10.74
N THR A 193 20.56 -8.21 11.67
CA THR A 193 19.54 -9.17 12.11
C THR A 193 18.16 -8.92 11.52
N THR A 194 17.95 -7.78 10.84
CA THR A 194 16.62 -7.34 10.37
C THR A 194 16.55 -7.03 8.87
N TYR A 195 17.65 -7.12 8.14
CA TYR A 195 17.66 -6.86 6.70
C TYR A 195 16.87 -7.91 5.88
N ILE A 196 17.03 -9.20 6.19
CA ILE A 196 16.27 -10.29 5.57
C ILE A 196 14.76 -10.12 5.77
N PRO A 197 14.22 -10.00 7.01
CA PRO A 197 12.79 -9.84 7.18
C PRO A 197 12.26 -8.53 6.58
N THR A 198 13.06 -7.47 6.51
CA THR A 198 12.68 -6.23 5.82
C THR A 198 12.55 -6.42 4.32
N PHE A 199 13.50 -7.14 3.69
CA PHE A 199 13.44 -7.42 2.26
C PHE A 199 12.23 -8.31 1.91
N VAL A 200 11.95 -9.33 2.73
CA VAL A 200 10.75 -10.16 2.55
C VAL A 200 9.50 -9.30 2.70
N PHE A 201 9.42 -8.46 3.73
CA PHE A 201 8.31 -7.53 3.93
C PHE A 201 8.08 -6.63 2.71
N ALA A 202 9.14 -6.02 2.18
CA ALA A 202 9.09 -5.19 0.98
C ALA A 202 8.49 -5.93 -0.22
N SER A 203 8.93 -7.17 -0.43
CA SER A 203 8.49 -8.01 -1.53
C SER A 203 7.00 -8.38 -1.43
N LEU A 204 6.56 -8.75 -0.22
CA LEU A 204 5.15 -9.09 0.03
C LEU A 204 4.24 -7.85 -0.02
N LEU A 205 4.72 -6.71 0.47
CA LEU A 205 4.02 -5.43 0.39
C LEU A 205 3.86 -4.98 -1.06
N GLY A 206 4.91 -5.12 -1.87
CA GLY A 206 4.87 -4.80 -3.30
C GLY A 206 3.73 -5.50 -4.03
N ILE A 207 3.54 -6.80 -3.80
CA ILE A 207 2.45 -7.57 -4.44
C ILE A 207 1.08 -7.13 -3.93
N HIS A 208 0.96 -6.87 -2.62
CA HIS A 208 -0.28 -6.37 -2.01
C HIS A 208 -0.72 -5.05 -2.65
N VAL A 209 0.18 -4.07 -2.68
CA VAL A 209 -0.11 -2.73 -3.20
C VAL A 209 -0.28 -2.75 -4.72
N LEU A 210 0.45 -3.61 -5.44
CA LEU A 210 0.24 -3.79 -6.88
C LEU A 210 -1.19 -4.29 -7.17
N TYR A 211 -1.67 -5.30 -6.45
CA TYR A 211 -3.04 -5.77 -6.60
C TYR A 211 -4.06 -4.65 -6.35
N GLU A 212 -3.90 -3.89 -5.27
CA GLU A 212 -4.81 -2.78 -4.95
C GLU A 212 -4.80 -1.70 -6.03
N THR A 213 -3.61 -1.34 -6.52
CA THR A 213 -3.41 -0.38 -7.62
C THR A 213 -4.16 -0.83 -8.88
N LEU A 214 -4.01 -2.10 -9.27
CA LEU A 214 -4.61 -2.65 -10.47
C LEU A 214 -6.13 -2.83 -10.35
N GLN A 215 -6.63 -3.15 -9.15
CA GLN A 215 -8.04 -3.46 -8.94
C GLN A 215 -8.91 -2.22 -8.71
N TRP A 216 -8.42 -1.25 -7.93
CA TRP A 216 -9.27 -0.18 -7.39
C TRP A 216 -9.01 1.21 -7.98
N HIS A 217 -7.94 1.41 -8.74
CA HIS A 217 -7.56 2.72 -9.27
C HIS A 217 -7.78 2.88 -10.78
N CYS A 218 -8.50 1.96 -11.44
CA CYS A 218 -8.78 2.04 -12.88
C CYS A 218 -10.01 2.90 -13.26
N GLY A 219 -10.44 3.82 -12.39
CA GLY A 219 -11.64 4.66 -12.60
C GLY A 219 -11.42 5.82 -13.57
N SER A 220 -10.20 6.40 -13.58
CA SER A 220 -9.76 7.42 -14.52
C SER A 220 -8.25 7.29 -14.75
N LEU A 221 -7.72 7.88 -15.84
CA LEU A 221 -6.30 7.78 -16.12
C LEU A 221 -5.48 8.46 -15.03
N ALA A 222 -5.91 9.64 -14.56
CA ALA A 222 -5.21 10.37 -13.51
C ALA A 222 -5.13 9.56 -12.21
N ASP A 223 -6.27 8.99 -11.76
CA ASP A 223 -6.31 8.17 -10.55
C ASP A 223 -5.39 6.95 -10.64
N PHE A 224 -5.36 6.31 -11.82
CA PHE A 224 -4.50 5.16 -12.05
C PHE A 224 -3.01 5.53 -12.03
N ILE A 225 -2.64 6.64 -12.70
CA ILE A 225 -1.25 7.11 -12.76
C ILE A 225 -0.75 7.48 -11.37
N ASP A 226 -1.52 8.22 -10.59
CA ASP A 226 -1.16 8.60 -9.22
C ASP A 226 -0.94 7.35 -8.35
N ALA A 227 -1.85 6.37 -8.43
CA ALA A 227 -1.73 5.12 -7.70
C ALA A 227 -0.50 4.31 -8.14
N PHE A 228 -0.25 4.20 -9.45
CA PHE A 228 0.90 3.46 -9.99
C PHE A 228 2.25 4.11 -9.65
N VAL A 229 2.32 5.44 -9.69
CA VAL A 229 3.49 6.21 -9.25
C VAL A 229 3.75 6.00 -7.76
N ASN A 230 2.70 6.07 -6.92
CA ASN A 230 2.80 5.82 -5.48
C ASN A 230 3.24 4.39 -5.17
N TYR A 231 2.67 3.40 -5.85
CA TYR A 231 3.10 2.01 -5.79
C TYR A 231 4.58 1.86 -6.12
N SER A 232 5.02 2.44 -7.24
CA SER A 232 6.42 2.35 -7.71
C SER A 232 7.38 2.96 -6.70
N ARG A 233 7.06 4.16 -6.18
CA ARG A 233 7.86 4.87 -5.18
C ARG A 233 7.91 4.10 -3.85
N LEU A 234 6.78 3.57 -3.38
CA LEU A 234 6.72 2.79 -2.14
C LEU A 234 7.57 1.52 -2.25
N HIS A 235 7.39 0.75 -3.32
CA HIS A 235 8.09 -0.52 -3.49
C HIS A 235 9.61 -0.32 -3.63
N ARG A 236 10.04 0.72 -4.36
CA ARG A 236 11.46 1.12 -4.44
C ARG A 236 11.99 1.63 -3.11
N GLY A 237 11.22 2.45 -2.40
CA GLY A 237 11.62 3.06 -1.13
C GLY A 237 11.86 2.03 -0.03
N VAL A 238 11.04 0.99 0.08
CA VAL A 238 11.26 -0.08 1.08
C VAL A 238 12.48 -0.92 0.70
N ARG A 239 12.69 -1.20 -0.60
CA ARG A 239 13.84 -1.95 -1.09
C ARG A 239 15.17 -1.18 -0.96
N SER A 240 15.15 0.14 -1.10
CA SER A 240 16.37 0.95 -0.96
C SER A 240 16.93 0.89 0.46
N VAL A 241 16.08 0.73 1.48
CA VAL A 241 16.54 0.61 2.88
C VAL A 241 17.36 -0.67 3.10
N THR A 242 17.14 -1.72 2.31
CA THR A 242 17.96 -2.95 2.35
C THR A 242 19.09 -2.95 1.33
N GLY A 243 19.28 -1.88 0.57
CA GLY A 243 20.25 -1.81 -0.54
C GLY A 243 21.70 -2.02 -0.11
N LYS A 244 22.07 -1.62 1.12
CA LYS A 244 23.43 -1.84 1.64
C LYS A 244 23.75 -3.31 1.93
N TYR A 245 22.73 -4.17 2.04
CA TYR A 245 22.87 -5.61 2.29
C TYR A 245 22.60 -6.45 1.03
N TRP A 246 22.70 -5.83 -0.15
CA TRP A 246 22.25 -6.45 -1.39
C TRP A 246 23.01 -7.74 -1.71
N GLU A 247 24.33 -7.75 -1.53
CA GLU A 247 25.16 -8.93 -1.78
C GLU A 247 24.83 -10.07 -0.78
N GLU A 248 24.59 -9.73 0.47
CA GLU A 248 24.20 -10.67 1.52
C GLU A 248 22.80 -11.25 1.27
N ILE A 249 21.88 -10.43 0.74
CA ILE A 249 20.55 -10.88 0.31
C ILE A 249 20.69 -11.90 -0.83
N LEU A 250 21.53 -11.62 -1.84
CA LEU A 250 21.78 -12.56 -2.96
C LEU A 250 22.32 -13.91 -2.50
N GLN A 251 23.06 -13.96 -1.39
CA GLN A 251 23.63 -15.17 -0.83
C GLN A 251 22.70 -15.90 0.16
N SER A 252 21.56 -15.32 0.50
CA SER A 252 20.61 -15.89 1.47
C SER A 252 19.79 -17.05 0.90
N ASP A 253 19.01 -17.70 1.77
CA ASP A 253 18.06 -18.77 1.38
C ASP A 253 16.79 -18.26 0.68
N LEU A 254 16.74 -16.96 0.33
CA LEU A 254 15.60 -16.32 -0.36
C LEU A 254 15.58 -16.55 -1.88
N LYS A 255 16.22 -17.62 -2.37
CA LYS A 255 16.24 -18.00 -3.79
C LYS A 255 14.86 -17.93 -4.48
N PRO A 256 13.73 -18.34 -3.85
CA PRO A 256 12.42 -18.22 -4.48
C PRO A 256 12.00 -16.78 -4.81
N LEU A 257 12.45 -15.77 -4.06
CA LEU A 257 12.18 -14.35 -4.37
C LEU A 257 13.24 -13.75 -5.30
N LEU A 258 14.46 -14.29 -5.27
CA LEU A 258 15.63 -13.72 -5.96
C LEU A 258 15.90 -14.32 -7.34
N PHE A 259 15.25 -15.43 -7.71
CA PHE A 259 15.51 -16.11 -8.98
C PHE A 259 15.40 -15.16 -10.19
N ILE A 260 14.48 -14.18 -10.15
CA ILE A 260 14.30 -13.23 -11.24
C ILE A 260 15.53 -12.33 -11.41
N VAL A 261 16.25 -12.04 -10.33
CA VAL A 261 17.50 -11.27 -10.36
C VAL A 261 18.60 -12.05 -11.08
N ASP A 262 18.74 -13.34 -10.79
CA ASP A 262 19.69 -14.20 -11.50
C ASP A 262 19.37 -14.29 -12.99
N VAL A 263 18.07 -14.32 -13.30
CA VAL A 263 17.58 -14.33 -14.69
C VAL A 263 17.84 -12.97 -15.36
N MET A 264 17.69 -11.86 -14.63
CA MET A 264 18.00 -10.50 -15.07
C MET A 264 19.49 -10.28 -15.37
N ASN A 265 20.34 -10.89 -14.56
CA ASN A 265 21.80 -10.72 -14.65
C ASN A 265 22.45 -11.66 -15.68
N LYS A 266 21.74 -12.69 -16.18
CA LYS A 266 22.21 -13.50 -17.30
C LYS A 266 22.26 -12.66 -18.57
N GLU A 267 23.28 -12.89 -19.40
CA GLU A 267 23.62 -12.03 -20.55
C GLU A 267 22.39 -11.57 -21.36
N PRO A 268 22.35 -10.30 -21.79
CA PRO A 268 21.23 -9.76 -22.53
C PRO A 268 20.97 -10.58 -23.78
N VAL A 269 19.69 -10.71 -24.14
CA VAL A 269 19.27 -11.35 -25.38
C VAL A 269 19.99 -10.67 -26.53
N LYS A 270 20.85 -11.42 -27.25
CA LYS A 270 21.74 -10.89 -28.30
C LYS A 270 20.98 -10.16 -29.41
N THR A 271 19.71 -10.50 -29.61
CA THR A 271 18.79 -9.87 -30.56
C THR A 271 17.41 -9.73 -29.90
N PRO A 272 17.05 -8.53 -29.42
CA PRO A 272 15.75 -8.29 -28.81
C PRO A 272 14.58 -8.59 -29.76
N GLY A 273 13.46 -9.02 -29.20
CA GLY A 273 12.21 -9.25 -29.94
C GLY A 273 11.63 -7.98 -30.59
N PRO A 274 10.67 -8.13 -31.49
CA PRO A 274 10.11 -7.02 -32.26
C PRO A 274 9.01 -6.23 -31.56
N GLU A 275 8.51 -6.68 -30.40
CA GLU A 275 7.24 -6.23 -29.81
C GLU A 275 7.21 -4.73 -29.52
N THR A 276 8.31 -4.16 -29.03
CA THR A 276 8.43 -2.72 -28.74
C THR A 276 9.11 -1.92 -29.85
N LYS A 277 9.60 -2.59 -30.90
CA LYS A 277 10.45 -2.00 -31.93
C LYS A 277 9.82 -0.80 -32.62
N GLN A 278 8.55 -0.92 -33.00
CA GLN A 278 7.82 0.13 -33.70
C GLN A 278 7.78 1.44 -32.88
N LEU A 279 7.42 1.35 -31.59
CA LEU A 279 7.36 2.52 -30.72
C LEU A 279 8.76 3.09 -30.46
N LYS A 280 9.77 2.23 -30.28
CA LYS A 280 11.15 2.67 -30.08
C LYS A 280 11.67 3.48 -31.27
N GLU A 281 11.48 2.99 -32.48
CA GLU A 281 11.89 3.67 -33.72
C GLU A 281 11.13 4.99 -33.89
N PHE A 282 9.84 5.02 -33.56
CA PHE A 282 9.06 6.24 -33.58
C PHE A 282 9.60 7.30 -32.61
N LEU A 283 9.80 6.94 -31.33
CA LEU A 283 10.34 7.86 -30.32
C LEU A 283 11.74 8.36 -30.70
N ALA A 284 12.58 7.51 -31.29
CA ALA A 284 13.91 7.89 -31.77
C ALA A 284 13.88 8.81 -33.01
N SER A 285 12.80 8.79 -33.79
CA SER A 285 12.65 9.62 -34.99
C SER A 285 12.14 11.03 -34.73
N VAL A 286 11.73 11.34 -33.49
CA VAL A 286 11.23 12.69 -33.11
C VAL A 286 12.36 13.71 -33.29
N PRO A 287 12.20 14.77 -34.11
CA PRO A 287 13.28 15.70 -34.47
C PRO A 287 13.92 16.45 -33.30
N THR A 288 13.16 16.68 -32.22
CA THR A 288 13.61 17.32 -30.98
C THR A 288 13.14 16.47 -29.79
N PRO A 289 13.87 15.38 -29.45
CA PRO A 289 13.48 14.50 -28.36
C PRO A 289 13.57 15.25 -27.04
N SER A 290 12.48 15.24 -26.29
CA SER A 290 12.43 15.74 -24.92
C SER A 290 13.25 14.84 -23.98
N ALA A 291 13.57 15.33 -22.79
CA ALA A 291 14.13 14.49 -21.73
C ALA A 291 13.22 13.27 -21.44
N SER A 292 11.89 13.47 -21.49
CA SER A 292 10.89 12.42 -21.34
C SER A 292 10.94 11.37 -22.46
N THR A 293 11.26 11.76 -23.70
CA THR A 293 11.40 10.81 -24.83
C THR A 293 12.54 9.82 -24.58
N ASN A 294 13.71 10.30 -24.15
CA ASN A 294 14.89 9.45 -23.91
C ASN A 294 14.64 8.45 -22.77
N VAL A 295 14.03 8.89 -21.67
CA VAL A 295 13.72 7.99 -20.53
C VAL A 295 12.62 6.99 -20.89
N CYS A 296 11.68 7.35 -21.78
CA CYS A 296 10.69 6.42 -22.31
C CYS A 296 11.34 5.33 -23.18
N ILE A 297 12.33 5.68 -24.01
CA ILE A 297 13.10 4.69 -24.78
C ILE A 297 13.79 3.70 -23.82
N THR A 298 14.45 4.17 -22.77
CA THR A 298 15.09 3.30 -21.77
C THR A 298 14.08 2.41 -21.03
N ALA A 299 12.93 2.94 -20.65
CA ALA A 299 11.86 2.16 -20.02
C ALA A 299 11.29 1.09 -20.96
N LEU A 300 11.18 1.41 -22.25
CA LEU A 300 10.71 0.51 -23.29
C LEU A 300 11.72 -0.60 -23.60
N GLU A 301 13.03 -0.32 -23.60
CA GLU A 301 14.08 -1.35 -23.72
C GLU A 301 14.03 -2.36 -22.57
N LYS A 302 13.82 -1.88 -21.34
CA LYS A 302 13.62 -2.76 -20.17
C LYS A 302 12.33 -3.57 -20.30
N LEU A 303 11.30 -3.02 -20.94
CA LEU A 303 10.06 -3.74 -21.19
C LEU A 303 10.25 -4.82 -22.26
N GLN A 304 10.99 -4.54 -23.34
CA GLN A 304 11.35 -5.54 -24.34
C GLN A 304 12.10 -6.70 -23.69
N TRP A 305 13.01 -6.40 -22.76
CA TRP A 305 13.73 -7.43 -22.02
C TRP A 305 12.76 -8.32 -21.19
N VAL A 306 11.73 -7.73 -20.57
CA VAL A 306 10.66 -8.49 -19.89
C VAL A 306 9.87 -9.36 -20.87
N VAL A 307 9.56 -8.85 -22.07
CA VAL A 307 8.88 -9.59 -23.14
C VAL A 307 9.72 -10.77 -23.62
N ASP A 308 11.00 -10.55 -23.89
CA ASP A 308 11.91 -11.58 -24.39
C ASP A 308 12.09 -12.70 -23.36
N LEU A 309 12.18 -12.33 -22.08
CA LEU A 309 12.26 -13.29 -21.00
C LEU A 309 10.98 -14.13 -20.88
N ALA A 310 9.84 -13.49 -21.10
CA ALA A 310 8.50 -14.07 -21.16
C ALA A 310 8.23 -14.88 -22.45
N GLY A 311 9.11 -14.78 -23.46
CA GLY A 311 8.87 -15.09 -24.87
C GLY A 311 8.79 -16.56 -25.29
N GLY A 312 7.98 -17.40 -24.61
CA GLY A 312 7.25 -18.44 -25.36
C GLY A 312 7.26 -19.89 -24.89
N GLN A 313 7.53 -20.23 -23.63
CA GLN A 313 7.25 -21.57 -23.12
C GLN A 313 6.25 -21.55 -21.94
N PRO A 314 5.21 -22.42 -21.93
CA PRO A 314 4.27 -22.53 -20.82
C PRO A 314 4.94 -22.84 -19.47
N SER A 315 6.11 -23.48 -19.51
CA SER A 315 6.98 -23.78 -18.36
C SER A 315 7.68 -22.56 -17.74
N LYS A 316 7.46 -21.36 -18.29
CA LYS A 316 8.06 -20.08 -17.82
C LYS A 316 7.02 -19.08 -17.32
N PHE A 317 5.82 -19.53 -16.95
CA PHE A 317 4.77 -18.62 -16.48
C PHE A 317 5.23 -17.80 -15.26
N GLU A 318 5.86 -18.45 -14.29
CA GLU A 318 6.41 -17.87 -13.06
C GLU A 318 7.45 -16.80 -13.40
N VAL A 319 8.38 -17.12 -14.30
CA VAL A 319 9.41 -16.17 -14.75
C VAL A 319 8.78 -14.92 -15.35
N GLY A 320 7.76 -15.09 -16.20
CA GLY A 320 7.06 -13.97 -16.81
C GLY A 320 6.29 -13.11 -15.80
N VAL A 321 5.59 -13.72 -14.83
CA VAL A 321 4.91 -13.00 -13.75
C VAL A 321 5.90 -12.14 -12.96
N HIS A 322 7.02 -12.72 -12.55
CA HIS A 322 8.04 -12.00 -11.79
C HIS A 322 8.80 -10.96 -12.62
N ALA A 323 8.98 -11.18 -13.92
CA ALA A 323 9.55 -10.17 -14.83
C ALA A 323 8.64 -8.94 -14.96
N VAL A 324 7.32 -9.15 -15.07
CA VAL A 324 6.33 -8.06 -15.07
C VAL A 324 6.36 -7.32 -13.74
N MET A 325 6.36 -8.01 -12.60
CA MET A 325 6.45 -7.35 -11.27
C MET A 325 7.77 -6.60 -11.05
N ALA A 326 8.86 -7.05 -11.68
CA ALA A 326 10.17 -6.40 -11.58
C ALA A 326 10.28 -5.13 -12.43
N TRP A 327 9.54 -5.01 -13.54
CA TRP A 327 9.67 -3.87 -14.45
C TRP A 327 9.54 -2.49 -13.75
N PRO A 328 8.52 -2.22 -12.90
CA PRO A 328 8.41 -0.97 -12.16
C PRO A 328 9.56 -0.71 -11.19
N LEU A 329 10.38 -1.71 -10.86
CA LEU A 329 11.57 -1.55 -10.01
C LEU A 329 12.84 -1.24 -10.81
N CYS A 330 12.85 -1.54 -12.11
CA CYS A 330 14.06 -1.50 -12.92
C CYS A 330 14.13 -0.28 -13.84
N ILE A 331 13.01 0.39 -14.10
CA ILE A 331 12.93 1.60 -14.94
C ILE A 331 13.52 2.84 -14.23
N PRO A 332 14.02 3.85 -14.95
CA PRO A 332 14.58 5.07 -14.33
C PRO A 332 13.55 5.83 -13.48
N ASP A 333 13.99 6.55 -12.44
CA ASP A 333 13.11 7.40 -11.62
C ASP A 333 12.52 8.54 -12.46
N GLU A 334 13.27 9.02 -13.44
CA GLU A 334 12.86 10.06 -14.38
C GLU A 334 11.68 9.62 -15.26
N TYR A 335 11.54 8.33 -15.53
CA TYR A 335 10.36 7.81 -16.22
C TYR A 335 9.12 7.84 -15.31
N ILE A 336 9.28 7.50 -14.02
CA ILE A 336 8.20 7.62 -13.03
C ILE A 336 7.77 9.09 -12.89
N GLU A 337 8.72 10.01 -12.93
CA GLU A 337 8.43 11.44 -12.91
C GLU A 337 7.75 11.91 -14.22
N ALA A 338 8.15 11.40 -15.37
CA ALA A 338 7.46 11.67 -16.64
C ALA A 338 6.00 11.17 -16.63
N LEU A 339 5.72 10.02 -16.01
CA LEU A 339 4.35 9.55 -15.77
C LEU A 339 3.58 10.51 -14.86
N HIS A 340 4.17 10.93 -13.75
CA HIS A 340 3.57 11.88 -12.80
C HIS A 340 3.32 13.26 -13.42
N GLN A 341 4.16 13.68 -14.37
CA GLN A 341 3.97 14.91 -15.17
C GLN A 341 3.03 14.72 -16.36
N HIS A 342 2.41 13.55 -16.50
CA HIS A 342 1.44 13.22 -17.53
C HIS A 342 1.99 13.36 -18.96
N GLN A 343 3.26 13.00 -19.17
CA GLN A 343 3.86 13.00 -20.50
C GLN A 343 3.23 11.89 -21.36
N PRO A 344 2.71 12.20 -22.57
CA PRO A 344 1.94 11.24 -23.34
C PRO A 344 2.78 10.05 -23.83
N GLU A 345 4.05 10.24 -24.17
CA GLU A 345 4.99 9.16 -24.48
C GLU A 345 5.13 8.15 -23.34
N ALA A 346 5.10 8.63 -22.09
CA ALA A 346 5.24 7.79 -20.92
C ALA A 346 4.00 6.90 -20.73
N PHE A 347 2.81 7.45 -21.00
CA PHE A 347 1.56 6.68 -21.01
C PHE A 347 1.59 5.59 -22.08
N VAL A 348 2.06 5.88 -23.29
CA VAL A 348 2.12 4.87 -24.35
C VAL A 348 3.05 3.71 -23.93
N VAL A 349 4.21 3.99 -23.32
CA VAL A 349 5.07 2.92 -22.75
C VAL A 349 4.35 2.14 -21.65
N LEU A 350 3.60 2.82 -20.78
CA LEU A 350 2.82 2.18 -19.71
C LEU A 350 1.72 1.25 -20.27
N ALA A 351 1.16 1.56 -21.44
CA ALA A 351 0.19 0.70 -22.09
C ALA A 351 0.80 -0.63 -22.57
N TYR A 352 2.06 -0.65 -23.02
CA TYR A 352 2.75 -1.92 -23.29
C TYR A 352 2.96 -2.72 -21.99
N TYR A 353 3.27 -2.05 -20.88
CA TYR A 353 3.35 -2.73 -19.58
C TYR A 353 1.98 -3.32 -19.17
N ALA A 354 0.90 -2.58 -19.37
CA ALA A 354 -0.46 -3.07 -19.14
C ALA A 354 -0.84 -4.24 -20.06
N ALA A 355 -0.37 -4.27 -21.31
CA ALA A 355 -0.50 -5.41 -22.19
C ALA A 355 0.20 -6.65 -21.64
N MET A 356 1.37 -6.49 -21.00
CA MET A 356 2.06 -7.58 -20.30
C MET A 356 1.30 -8.06 -19.06
N ILE A 357 0.73 -7.15 -18.26
CA ILE A 357 -0.21 -7.52 -17.18
C ILE A 357 -1.35 -8.37 -17.73
N HIS A 358 -1.95 -7.97 -18.86
CA HIS A 358 -3.03 -8.71 -19.49
C HIS A 358 -2.58 -10.09 -20.01
N ARG A 359 -1.37 -10.18 -20.58
CA ARG A 359 -0.78 -11.46 -21.02
C ARG A 359 -0.66 -12.45 -19.86
N TYR A 360 -0.32 -11.96 -18.67
CA TYR A 360 -0.14 -12.76 -17.46
C TYR A 360 -1.36 -12.75 -16.51
N ARG A 361 -2.54 -12.35 -16.98
CA ARG A 361 -3.82 -12.24 -16.22
C ARG A 361 -4.26 -13.46 -15.41
N ARG A 362 -3.67 -14.63 -15.65
CA ARG A 362 -3.89 -15.84 -14.84
C ARG A 362 -3.31 -15.71 -13.43
N PHE A 363 -2.35 -14.81 -13.23
CA PHE A 363 -1.85 -14.47 -11.91
C PHE A 363 -2.88 -13.59 -11.21
N TRP A 364 -3.29 -13.99 -10.01
CA TRP A 364 -4.43 -13.39 -9.28
C TRP A 364 -4.27 -11.88 -9.08
N ALA A 365 -3.04 -11.40 -8.83
CA ALA A 365 -2.78 -10.00 -8.57
C ALA A 365 -2.96 -9.13 -9.83
N PHE A 366 -2.76 -9.71 -11.02
CA PHE A 366 -2.97 -9.04 -12.29
C PHE A 366 -4.45 -9.11 -12.70
N GLY A 367 -5.02 -10.31 -12.68
CA GLY A 367 -6.42 -10.55 -13.07
C GLY A 367 -6.79 -9.86 -14.39
N GLY A 368 -8.02 -9.37 -14.48
CA GLY A 368 -8.54 -8.70 -15.67
C GLY A 368 -8.05 -7.26 -15.92
N SER A 369 -7.12 -6.72 -15.11
CA SER A 369 -6.83 -5.28 -15.05
C SER A 369 -6.12 -4.69 -16.28
N GLY A 370 -5.28 -5.48 -16.95
CA GLY A 370 -4.41 -4.95 -18.02
C GLY A 370 -5.17 -4.37 -19.22
N ALA A 371 -6.24 -5.02 -19.70
CA ALA A 371 -7.00 -4.55 -20.86
C ALA A 371 -7.73 -3.22 -20.60
N PRO A 372 -8.45 -3.03 -19.48
CA PRO A 372 -8.99 -1.74 -19.08
C PRO A 372 -7.96 -0.61 -19.06
N ILE A 373 -6.75 -0.85 -18.53
CA ILE A 373 -5.68 0.16 -18.48
C ILE A 373 -5.21 0.55 -19.89
N VAL A 374 -5.04 -0.43 -20.79
CA VAL A 374 -4.70 -0.17 -22.20
C VAL A 374 -5.77 0.70 -22.88
N HIS A 375 -7.06 0.42 -22.62
CA HIS A 375 -8.17 1.20 -23.18
C HIS A 375 -8.20 2.62 -22.62
N LEU A 376 -8.00 2.75 -21.31
CA LEU A 376 -7.95 4.03 -20.61
C LEU A 376 -6.85 4.94 -21.16
N ILE A 377 -5.66 4.40 -21.39
CA ILE A 377 -4.54 5.12 -22.00
C ILE A 377 -4.86 5.47 -23.46
N SER A 378 -5.31 4.50 -24.26
CA SER A 378 -5.60 4.71 -25.69
C SER A 378 -6.66 5.78 -25.94
N ASN A 379 -7.63 5.91 -25.03
CA ASN A 379 -8.66 6.94 -25.11
C ASN A 379 -8.20 8.33 -24.64
N SER A 380 -7.05 8.40 -23.96
CA SER A 380 -6.53 9.64 -23.37
C SER A 380 -5.37 10.24 -24.17
N VAL A 381 -4.58 9.40 -24.86
CA VAL A 381 -3.52 9.88 -25.74
C VAL A 381 -4.12 10.40 -27.04
N GLY A 382 -3.65 11.56 -27.49
CA GLY A 382 -4.18 12.21 -28.69
C GLY A 382 -3.97 11.39 -29.96
N SER A 383 -4.70 11.73 -31.03
CA SER A 383 -4.67 11.02 -32.32
C SER A 383 -3.28 10.95 -32.97
N PHE A 384 -2.37 11.84 -32.59
CA PHE A 384 -0.96 11.79 -32.97
C PHE A 384 -0.29 10.44 -32.67
N TRP A 385 -0.70 9.76 -31.59
CA TRP A 385 -0.13 8.47 -31.19
C TRP A 385 -0.81 7.28 -31.88
N LEU A 386 -2.02 7.47 -32.43
CA LEU A 386 -2.81 6.41 -33.08
C LEU A 386 -2.13 5.98 -34.39
N GLY A 387 -1.51 4.80 -34.37
CA GLY A 387 -0.80 4.21 -35.51
C GLY A 387 0.69 3.92 -35.26
N HIS A 388 1.25 4.45 -34.17
CA HIS A 388 2.65 4.25 -33.78
C HIS A 388 2.84 3.19 -32.68
N TYR A 389 1.75 2.56 -32.23
CA TYR A 389 1.77 1.44 -31.32
C TYR A 389 0.71 0.39 -31.70
N ARG A 390 0.99 -0.87 -31.41
CA ARG A 390 0.04 -2.00 -31.48
C ARG A 390 0.28 -2.88 -30.26
N PHE A 391 -0.80 -3.26 -29.57
CA PHE A 391 -0.75 -4.08 -28.36
C PHE A 391 -0.97 -5.56 -28.66
#